data_AF-A0A8E2URK8-F1
#
_entry.id   AF-A0A8E2URK8-F1
#
_cell.length_a   1.000
_cell.length_b   1.000
_cell.length_c   1.000
_cell.angle_alpha   90.00
_cell.angle_beta   90.00
_cell.angle_gamma   90.00
#
_symmetry.space_group_name_H-M   'P 1'
#
loop_
_entity.id
_entity.type
_entity.pdbx_description
1 polymer ?
#
loop_
_entity_poly.entity_id
_entity_poly.type
_entity_poly.pdbx_seq_one_letter_code
_entity_poly.pdbx_strand_id
1 'polypeptide(L)'
;MSTEIDFSENYSFDVVVTHDELGELGDATLRFGVDHWPHLRFADWRMYDRLGENRKYERFSATTKSGDVFTLFDCSVVGFSLSIDYIVAGDVTAEFKAIGIRFDDINEWFMPFRQVEDKISPNGNGENALRPISVSLKTDAQSFTLSTETIVKITHKGEDHIVHEHVLFNFERTDGFFSASDIREKSHELSTLLSILTAIPLTVVNVHVVCNSGECHYAFFSTFKKQQLDGRTRSYVDYFAAKSLLDGRWQAVFEKYYQSAYRKVLWVRLAGMQRYDGFWEYKALGYVSLLDKYVGERTKGQKRNPSKGNELKGTKLHAALRKVVPQLSEEQVDSVYSVVADIFLKGGKLSFGEQYRIVLGTMDEDIRSVINMTDRDFGQIKRIRDAVAHGDAPDLIETDFSRVGIIVSKIALMLTYWAFMDFGLTAKDFLSCLASHSRLHLRADIDRVQLARITNSAGFFKLTENQFDELLKIKSLRIQSCFIKYEDGRIEYAPHHVEALKGWYKKREGGVIPVARIFGQSEDKIKCWGQAYLETETRRLELTQAYFIESA
;
A
#
# COMPACT_ATOMS: atom_id res chain seq x y z
N MET A 1 38.16 -4.18 3.68
CA MET A 1 36.80 -3.77 4.07
C MET A 1 36.02 -3.54 2.78
N SER A 2 34.80 -4.06 2.65
CA SER A 2 33.97 -3.84 1.45
C SER A 2 33.55 -2.36 1.36
N THR A 3 33.49 -1.82 0.14
CA THR A 3 32.99 -0.46 -0.12
C THR A 3 31.50 -0.41 0.25
N GLU A 4 31.12 0.51 1.15
CA GLU A 4 29.71 0.75 1.49
C GLU A 4 28.96 1.35 0.30
N ILE A 5 27.77 0.85 0.00
CA ILE A 5 26.92 1.36 -1.08
C ILE A 5 25.59 1.83 -0.50
N ASP A 6 25.35 3.14 -0.55
CA ASP A 6 24.07 3.80 -0.39
C ASP A 6 23.42 4.09 -1.75
N PHE A 7 22.16 3.68 -1.91
CA PHE A 7 21.38 3.79 -3.15
C PHE A 7 20.98 5.23 -3.50
N SER A 8 21.12 6.17 -2.56
CA SER A 8 20.88 7.60 -2.78
C SER A 8 22.09 8.35 -3.33
N GLU A 9 23.26 7.70 -3.38
CA GLU A 9 24.50 8.30 -3.89
C GLU A 9 24.75 7.92 -5.36
N ASN A 10 25.69 8.63 -6.00
CA ASN A 10 26.19 8.33 -7.34
C ASN A 10 27.67 7.93 -7.25
N TYR A 11 28.02 6.82 -7.89
CA TYR A 11 29.36 6.25 -7.89
C TYR A 11 29.94 6.25 -9.29
N SER A 12 31.23 6.56 -9.39
CA SER A 12 32.01 6.50 -10.62
C SER A 12 33.43 6.06 -10.30
N PHE A 13 33.85 4.92 -10.85
CA PHE A 13 35.16 4.32 -10.59
C PHE A 13 35.88 4.03 -11.90
N ASP A 14 37.18 4.33 -11.95
CA ASP A 14 38.06 3.82 -13.00
C ASP A 14 38.55 2.43 -12.58
N VAL A 15 38.33 1.44 -13.45
CA VAL A 15 38.50 0.02 -13.16
C VAL A 15 39.21 -0.70 -14.31
N VAL A 16 39.93 -1.77 -13.98
CA VAL A 16 40.39 -2.78 -14.93
C VAL A 16 39.41 -3.94 -14.90
N VAL A 17 38.93 -4.38 -16.07
CA VAL A 17 37.90 -5.40 -16.18
C VAL A 17 38.48 -6.73 -16.61
N THR A 18 38.06 -7.80 -15.96
CA THR A 18 38.40 -9.17 -16.30
C THR A 18 37.14 -10.03 -16.44
N HIS A 19 37.23 -11.07 -17.26
CA HIS A 19 36.20 -12.09 -17.45
C HIS A 19 36.85 -13.47 -17.43
N ASP A 20 36.20 -14.45 -16.80
CA ASP A 20 36.78 -15.77 -16.56
C ASP A 20 37.25 -16.46 -17.85
N GLU A 21 36.47 -16.34 -18.94
CA GLU A 21 36.80 -16.96 -20.23
C GLU A 21 37.57 -16.06 -21.20
N LEU A 22 37.41 -14.73 -21.09
CA LEU A 22 37.97 -13.78 -22.06
C LEU A 22 39.26 -13.14 -21.56
N GLY A 23 39.64 -13.41 -20.31
CA GLY A 23 40.78 -12.82 -19.64
C GLY A 23 40.58 -11.32 -19.38
N GLU A 24 41.68 -10.58 -19.46
CA GLU A 24 41.65 -9.12 -19.27
C GLU A 24 41.02 -8.41 -20.48
N LEU A 25 40.10 -7.50 -20.17
CA LEU A 25 39.36 -6.68 -21.12
C LEU A 25 39.79 -5.20 -21.08
N GLY A 26 40.69 -4.83 -20.16
CA GLY A 26 41.33 -3.52 -20.09
C GLY A 26 40.61 -2.49 -19.24
N ASP A 27 41.01 -1.23 -19.39
CA ASP A 27 40.53 -0.09 -18.61
C ASP A 27 39.11 0.33 -18.99
N ALA A 28 38.30 0.65 -17.98
CA ALA A 28 36.93 1.13 -18.13
C ALA A 28 36.52 2.07 -16.99
N THR A 29 35.40 2.75 -17.16
CA THR A 29 34.72 3.49 -16.10
C THR A 29 33.41 2.80 -15.74
N LEU A 30 33.28 2.37 -14.48
CA LEU A 30 32.07 1.82 -13.89
C LEU A 30 31.24 2.94 -13.25
N ARG A 31 29.96 3.06 -13.61
CA ARG A 31 29.04 4.06 -13.06
C ARG A 31 27.72 3.44 -12.63
N PHE A 32 27.25 3.80 -11.45
CA PHE A 32 25.96 3.37 -10.91
C PHE A 32 25.50 4.35 -9.81
N GLY A 33 24.21 4.33 -9.47
CA GLY A 33 23.67 5.13 -8.37
C GLY A 33 22.29 5.71 -8.65
N VAL A 34 21.87 6.69 -7.85
CA VAL A 34 20.51 7.27 -7.90
C VAL A 34 20.12 7.76 -9.30
N ASP A 35 21.04 8.38 -10.05
CA ASP A 35 20.75 8.97 -11.36
C ASP A 35 21.24 8.14 -12.56
N HIS A 36 21.90 7.01 -12.29
CA HIS A 36 22.59 6.24 -13.31
C HIS A 36 22.21 4.77 -13.22
N TRP A 37 21.71 4.25 -14.34
CA TRP A 37 21.67 2.80 -14.56
C TRP A 37 23.10 2.25 -14.47
N PRO A 38 23.33 1.12 -13.78
CA PRO A 38 24.64 0.50 -13.73
C PRO A 38 25.16 0.20 -15.13
N HIS A 39 26.28 0.78 -15.48
CA HIS A 39 26.92 0.54 -16.75
C HIS A 39 28.43 0.67 -16.65
N LEU A 40 29.10 0.05 -17.61
CA LEU A 40 30.53 0.09 -17.77
C LEU A 40 30.88 0.55 -19.18
N ARG A 41 31.82 1.52 -19.25
CA ARG A 41 32.31 2.07 -20.50
C ARG A 41 33.81 1.84 -20.63
N PHE A 42 34.21 1.02 -21.60
CA PHE A 42 35.63 0.77 -21.88
C PHE A 42 36.29 2.01 -22.48
N ALA A 43 37.56 2.22 -22.13
CA ALA A 43 38.38 3.28 -22.71
C ALA A 43 38.68 3.01 -24.20
N ASP A 44 38.95 1.74 -24.55
CA ASP A 44 39.06 1.27 -25.93
C ASP A 44 37.74 0.67 -26.41
N TRP A 45 37.11 1.32 -27.39
CA TRP A 45 35.85 0.86 -27.97
C TRP A 45 35.98 -0.50 -28.68
N ARG A 46 37.18 -0.92 -29.09
CA ARG A 46 37.40 -2.22 -29.73
C ARG A 46 37.14 -3.40 -28.79
N MET A 47 37.04 -3.15 -27.48
CA MET A 47 36.67 -4.19 -26.50
C MET A 47 35.24 -4.69 -26.71
N TYR A 48 34.34 -3.86 -27.26
CA TYR A 48 32.97 -4.27 -27.58
C TYR A 48 32.93 -5.33 -28.70
N ASP A 49 33.89 -5.31 -29.64
CA ASP A 49 34.00 -6.34 -30.68
C ASP A 49 34.30 -7.72 -30.10
N ARG A 50 35.06 -7.78 -28.99
CA ARG A 50 35.37 -9.02 -28.27
C ARG A 50 34.16 -9.58 -27.52
N LEU A 51 33.26 -8.72 -27.08
CA LEU A 51 32.07 -9.08 -26.31
C LEU A 51 30.89 -9.48 -27.23
N GLY A 52 30.86 -9.00 -28.46
CA GLY A 52 29.77 -9.30 -29.39
C GLY A 52 28.44 -8.66 -29.00
N GLU A 53 27.69 -8.20 -30.00
CA GLU A 53 26.45 -7.47 -29.77
C GLU A 53 25.33 -8.37 -29.22
N ASN A 54 24.54 -7.85 -28.28
CA ASN A 54 23.39 -8.53 -27.64
C ASN A 54 23.72 -9.84 -26.92
N ARG A 55 25.00 -10.13 -26.64
CA ARG A 55 25.37 -11.24 -25.76
C ARG A 55 25.12 -10.88 -24.31
N LYS A 56 24.69 -11.89 -23.55
CA LYS A 56 24.58 -11.84 -22.09
C LYS A 56 25.74 -12.59 -21.47
N TYR A 57 26.24 -12.02 -20.39
CA TYR A 57 27.39 -12.49 -19.65
C TYR A 57 26.99 -12.61 -18.18
N GLU A 58 27.24 -13.75 -17.58
CA GLU A 58 26.81 -13.99 -16.20
C GLU A 58 27.61 -13.16 -15.20
N ARG A 59 28.92 -12.98 -15.44
CA ARG A 59 29.82 -12.35 -14.46
C ARG A 59 31.03 -11.65 -15.10
N PHE A 60 31.36 -10.46 -14.59
CA PHE A 60 32.67 -9.81 -14.77
C PHE A 60 33.24 -9.41 -13.40
N SER A 61 34.56 -9.26 -13.34
CA SER A 61 35.24 -8.63 -12.20
C SER A 61 35.83 -7.29 -12.63
N ALA A 62 35.66 -6.26 -11.80
CA ALA A 62 36.16 -4.91 -12.03
C ALA A 62 36.98 -4.47 -10.82
N THR A 63 38.26 -4.19 -11.02
CA THR A 63 39.19 -3.82 -9.95
C THR A 63 39.64 -2.38 -10.10
N THR A 64 39.48 -1.59 -9.05
CA THR A 64 39.94 -0.19 -8.99
C THR A 64 41.45 -0.11 -8.77
N LYS A 65 42.03 1.08 -8.99
CA LYS A 65 43.43 1.36 -8.66
C LYS A 65 43.75 1.25 -7.16
N SER A 66 42.78 1.46 -6.28
CA SER A 66 42.91 1.28 -4.82
C SER A 66 42.87 -0.19 -4.40
N GLY A 67 42.54 -1.11 -5.31
CA GLY A 67 42.42 -2.54 -5.05
C GLY A 67 41.01 -2.98 -4.64
N ASP A 68 40.03 -2.08 -4.61
CA ASP A 68 38.63 -2.44 -4.39
C ASP A 68 38.12 -3.23 -5.61
N VAL A 69 37.47 -4.35 -5.34
CA VAL A 69 36.93 -5.26 -6.36
C VAL A 69 35.41 -5.18 -6.37
N PHE A 70 34.84 -5.14 -7.56
CA PHE A 70 33.41 -5.23 -7.82
C PHE A 70 33.11 -6.43 -8.71
N THR A 71 32.17 -7.28 -8.30
CA THR A 71 31.62 -8.33 -9.15
C THR A 71 30.36 -7.78 -9.84
N LEU A 72 30.32 -7.88 -11.17
CA LEU A 72 29.22 -7.40 -12.01
C LEU A 72 28.45 -8.61 -12.54
N PHE A 73 27.15 -8.71 -12.26
CA PHE A 73 26.33 -9.85 -12.70
C PHE A 73 25.33 -9.46 -13.79
N ASP A 74 24.95 -10.46 -14.58
CA ASP A 74 23.90 -10.36 -15.61
C ASP A 74 24.13 -9.18 -16.57
N CYS A 75 25.34 -9.13 -17.13
CA CYS A 75 25.80 -8.05 -17.97
C CYS A 75 25.39 -8.25 -19.43
N SER A 76 25.06 -7.16 -20.13
CA SER A 76 24.70 -7.20 -21.55
C SER A 76 25.25 -6.01 -22.33
N VAL A 77 25.72 -6.27 -23.55
CA VAL A 77 26.27 -5.21 -24.41
C VAL A 77 25.12 -4.45 -25.08
N VAL A 78 25.04 -3.15 -24.80
CA VAL A 78 24.04 -2.22 -25.39
C VAL A 78 24.79 -1.05 -26.03
N GLY A 79 24.93 -1.08 -27.35
CA GLY A 79 25.74 -0.12 -28.09
C GLY A 79 27.20 -0.12 -27.61
N PHE A 80 27.72 1.04 -27.24
CA PHE A 80 29.08 1.22 -26.69
C PHE A 80 29.08 1.26 -25.15
N SER A 81 28.27 0.41 -24.52
CA SER A 81 28.22 0.27 -23.07
C SER A 81 27.89 -1.16 -22.70
N LEU A 82 28.43 -1.61 -21.57
CA LEU A 82 28.01 -2.84 -20.93
C LEU A 82 26.99 -2.47 -19.85
N SER A 83 25.73 -2.80 -20.07
CA SER A 83 24.67 -2.67 -19.06
C SER A 83 24.85 -3.77 -18.02
N ILE A 84 24.65 -3.43 -16.75
CA ILE A 84 24.83 -4.33 -15.61
C ILE A 84 23.53 -4.37 -14.82
N ASP A 85 23.03 -5.55 -14.48
CA ASP A 85 21.81 -5.63 -13.68
C ASP A 85 22.11 -5.57 -12.17
N TYR A 86 23.25 -6.13 -11.75
CA TYR A 86 23.65 -6.18 -10.34
C TYR A 86 25.15 -5.95 -10.14
N ILE A 87 25.49 -5.23 -9.09
CA ILE A 87 26.87 -4.99 -8.66
C ILE A 87 27.01 -5.46 -7.22
N VAL A 88 28.08 -6.19 -6.90
CA VAL A 88 28.47 -6.51 -5.52
C VAL A 88 29.86 -5.97 -5.24
N ALA A 89 30.04 -5.22 -4.16
CA ALA A 89 31.31 -4.67 -3.70
C ALA A 89 32.18 -5.75 -3.02
N GLY A 90 32.69 -6.65 -3.84
CA GLY A 90 33.65 -7.69 -3.48
C GLY A 90 33.90 -8.64 -4.64
N ASP A 91 34.90 -9.49 -4.50
CA ASP A 91 35.08 -10.65 -5.38
C ASP A 91 34.22 -11.80 -4.84
N VAL A 92 33.12 -12.09 -5.53
CA VAL A 92 32.11 -13.03 -5.05
C VAL A 92 31.63 -13.96 -6.17
N THR A 93 31.10 -15.11 -5.77
CA THR A 93 30.31 -15.98 -6.64
C THR A 93 28.86 -15.51 -6.68
N ALA A 94 28.05 -16.05 -7.59
CA ALA A 94 26.63 -15.72 -7.70
C ALA A 94 25.72 -16.41 -6.64
N GLU A 95 26.29 -16.85 -5.51
CA GLU A 95 25.61 -17.64 -4.48
C GLU A 95 25.71 -16.98 -3.10
N PHE A 96 24.55 -16.60 -2.55
CA PHE A 96 24.46 -15.86 -1.28
C PHE A 96 23.64 -16.62 -0.25
N LYS A 97 24.14 -16.75 0.97
CA LYS A 97 23.41 -17.40 2.06
C LYS A 97 22.29 -16.49 2.61
N ALA A 98 22.57 -15.19 2.71
CA ALA A 98 21.63 -14.22 3.26
C ALA A 98 21.64 -12.90 2.48
N ILE A 99 20.51 -12.20 2.55
CA ILE A 99 20.31 -10.85 2.00
C ILE A 99 19.75 -9.99 3.13
N GLY A 100 20.46 -8.92 3.48
CA GLY A 100 19.99 -7.95 4.46
C GLY A 100 19.68 -6.60 3.81
N ILE A 101 18.50 -6.06 4.11
CA ILE A 101 17.94 -4.90 3.43
C ILE A 101 17.61 -3.82 4.45
N ARG A 102 18.07 -2.60 4.18
CA ARG A 102 17.67 -1.41 4.92
C ARG A 102 16.74 -0.57 4.06
N PHE A 103 15.55 -0.31 4.57
CA PHE A 103 14.63 0.65 3.95
C PHE A 103 14.70 2.00 4.65
N ASP A 104 14.46 3.02 3.85
CA ASP A 104 14.10 4.35 4.30
C ASP A 104 12.62 4.37 4.70
N ASP A 105 12.20 5.39 5.44
CA ASP A 105 10.78 5.66 5.74
C ASP A 105 10.02 4.55 6.49
N ILE A 106 10.72 3.68 7.21
CA ILE A 106 10.11 2.59 7.99
C ILE A 106 10.46 2.59 9.48
N ASN A 107 11.49 3.35 9.86
CA ASN A 107 12.02 3.32 11.22
C ASN A 107 11.00 3.84 12.23
N GLU A 108 10.33 4.96 11.93
CA GLU A 108 9.31 5.55 12.80
C GLU A 108 8.06 4.66 12.95
N TRP A 109 7.81 3.79 11.96
CA TRP A 109 6.75 2.80 12.02
C TRP A 109 7.11 1.59 12.88
N PHE A 110 8.37 1.14 12.79
CA PHE A 110 8.86 0.04 13.61
C PHE A 110 9.09 0.42 15.05
N MET A 111 9.55 1.64 15.28
CA MET A 111 10.04 2.12 16.57
C MET A 111 9.27 3.36 17.04
N PRO A 112 7.92 3.28 17.15
CA PRO A 112 7.15 4.42 17.60
C PRO A 112 7.50 4.71 19.06
N PHE A 113 7.69 5.99 19.39
CA PHE A 113 7.95 6.48 20.76
C PHE A 113 9.25 6.00 21.43
N ARG A 114 10.22 5.48 20.67
CA ARG A 114 11.50 5.11 21.25
C ARG A 114 12.21 6.36 21.79
N GLN A 115 12.41 6.40 23.10
CA GLN A 115 13.31 7.36 23.74
C GLN A 115 14.68 6.71 23.83
N VAL A 116 15.70 7.39 23.31
CA VAL A 116 17.08 6.97 23.50
C VAL A 116 17.47 7.38 24.92
N GLU A 117 17.31 6.50 25.89
CA GLU A 117 17.83 6.75 27.25
C GLU A 117 19.36 6.73 27.23
N ASP A 118 19.99 7.62 28.01
CA ASP A 118 21.45 7.83 28.10
C ASP A 118 22.25 6.56 28.44
N LYS A 119 21.59 5.47 28.86
CA LYS A 119 22.17 4.12 28.95
C LYS A 119 21.68 3.28 27.78
N ILE A 120 22.30 3.48 26.62
CA ILE A 120 22.09 2.67 25.42
C ILE A 120 22.64 1.26 25.71
N SER A 121 21.83 0.42 26.34
CA SER A 121 22.03 -1.04 26.36
C SER A 121 21.30 -1.60 25.15
N PRO A 122 22.01 -2.11 24.12
CA PRO A 122 21.39 -2.70 22.92
C PRO A 122 20.42 -3.85 23.24
N ASN A 123 20.59 -4.48 24.41
CA ASN A 123 19.90 -5.69 24.86
C ASN A 123 18.94 -5.42 26.04
N GLY A 124 18.40 -4.21 26.18
CA GLY A 124 17.47 -3.90 27.26
C GLY A 124 16.18 -4.73 27.16
N ASN A 125 16.01 -5.71 28.05
CA ASN A 125 14.78 -6.50 28.24
C ASN A 125 13.66 -5.68 28.91
N GLY A 126 13.39 -4.47 28.41
CA GLY A 126 12.27 -3.64 28.89
C GLY A 126 10.94 -4.05 28.26
N GLU A 127 9.83 -3.66 28.89
CA GLU A 127 8.48 -3.80 28.31
C GLU A 127 8.31 -3.08 26.95
N ASN A 128 9.22 -2.16 26.63
CA ASN A 128 9.33 -1.43 25.35
C ASN A 128 10.29 -2.08 24.33
N ALA A 129 10.78 -3.31 24.58
CA ALA A 129 11.62 -4.01 23.62
C ALA A 129 10.84 -4.27 22.32
N LEU A 130 11.39 -3.79 21.21
CA LEU A 130 10.80 -3.95 19.88
C LEU A 130 10.61 -5.42 19.59
N ARG A 131 9.37 -5.85 19.35
CA ARG A 131 9.09 -7.23 18.93
C ARG A 131 9.64 -7.44 17.51
N PRO A 132 10.70 -8.24 17.34
CA PRO A 132 11.24 -8.48 16.01
C PRO A 132 10.24 -9.29 15.18
N ILE A 133 10.28 -9.08 13.88
CA ILE A 133 9.71 -10.02 12.93
C ILE A 133 10.63 -11.23 12.90
N SER A 134 10.06 -12.42 12.97
CA SER A 134 10.75 -13.68 12.73
C SER A 134 9.74 -14.64 12.11
N VAL A 135 9.95 -14.98 10.84
CA VAL A 135 9.07 -15.84 10.06
C VAL A 135 9.88 -16.85 9.25
N SER A 136 9.29 -18.02 9.02
CA SER A 136 9.86 -19.09 8.21
C SER A 136 8.93 -19.40 7.06
N LEU A 137 9.38 -19.23 5.82
CA LEU A 137 8.55 -19.34 4.63
C LEU A 137 9.01 -20.49 3.75
N LYS A 138 8.03 -21.22 3.21
CA LYS A 138 8.24 -22.23 2.19
C LYS A 138 7.34 -21.91 0.99
N THR A 139 7.98 -21.74 -0.15
CA THR A 139 7.32 -21.52 -1.44
C THR A 139 7.61 -22.71 -2.36
N ASP A 140 6.96 -22.77 -3.52
CA ASP A 140 7.23 -23.82 -4.51
C ASP A 140 8.68 -23.81 -5.03
N ALA A 141 9.35 -22.66 -4.95
CA ALA A 141 10.70 -22.47 -5.50
C ALA A 141 11.82 -22.43 -4.44
N GLN A 142 11.50 -22.04 -3.21
CA GLN A 142 12.50 -21.78 -2.17
C GLN A 142 11.93 -21.77 -0.76
N SER A 143 12.80 -22.06 0.21
CA SER A 143 12.56 -22.02 1.64
C SER A 143 13.56 -21.07 2.30
N PHE A 144 13.07 -20.15 3.10
CA PHE A 144 13.91 -19.12 3.73
C PHE A 144 13.26 -18.58 5.00
N THR A 145 14.05 -17.96 5.85
CA THR A 145 13.57 -17.17 6.99
C THR A 145 13.65 -15.69 6.68
N LEU A 146 12.79 -14.90 7.32
CA LEU A 146 12.89 -13.45 7.36
C LEU A 146 12.86 -12.99 8.82
N SER A 147 13.87 -12.26 9.23
CA SER A 147 13.96 -11.67 10.56
C SER A 147 14.25 -10.17 10.50
N THR A 148 14.00 -9.46 11.59
CA THR A 148 14.43 -8.07 11.75
C THR A 148 15.39 -7.90 12.91
N GLU A 149 16.42 -7.12 12.69
CA GLU A 149 17.39 -6.68 13.70
C GLU A 149 17.35 -5.16 13.82
N THR A 150 17.54 -4.64 15.04
CA THR A 150 17.69 -3.19 15.25
C THR A 150 19.16 -2.86 15.43
N ILE A 151 19.69 -2.02 14.56
CA ILE A 151 21.08 -1.60 14.57
C ILE A 151 21.16 -0.20 15.16
N VAL A 152 21.99 -0.05 16.20
CA VAL A 152 22.30 1.24 16.83
C VAL A 152 23.80 1.48 16.75
N LYS A 153 24.21 2.56 16.11
CA LYS A 153 25.60 3.01 16.02
C LYS A 153 25.71 4.43 16.55
N ILE A 154 26.68 4.68 17.42
CA ILE A 154 26.95 6.01 17.98
C ILE A 154 28.22 6.53 17.34
N THR A 155 28.14 7.70 16.70
CA THR A 155 29.29 8.41 16.16
C THR A 155 29.57 9.62 17.04
N HIS A 156 30.79 9.74 17.56
CA HIS A 156 31.22 10.90 18.34
C HIS A 156 31.77 11.97 17.41
N LYS A 157 31.24 13.20 17.50
CA LYS A 157 31.78 14.39 16.82
C LYS A 157 32.03 15.49 17.86
N GLY A 158 33.20 15.45 18.49
CA GLY A 158 33.52 16.35 19.59
C GLY A 158 32.72 15.99 20.85
N GLU A 159 32.00 16.97 21.41
CA GLU A 159 31.07 16.75 22.53
C GLU A 159 29.70 16.20 22.08
N ASP A 160 29.39 16.31 20.78
CA ASP A 160 28.13 15.84 20.22
C ASP A 160 28.15 14.33 19.95
N HIS A 161 27.00 13.70 20.22
CA HIS A 161 26.76 12.28 19.96
C HIS A 161 25.70 12.17 18.85
N ILE A 162 26.06 11.54 17.73
CA ILE A 162 25.12 11.22 16.67
C ILE A 162 24.73 9.76 16.80
N VAL A 163 23.48 9.51 17.15
CA VAL A 163 22.91 8.15 17.21
C VAL A 163 22.30 7.82 15.85
N HIS A 164 22.84 6.81 15.20
CA HIS A 164 22.32 6.22 13.98
C HIS A 164 21.55 4.95 14.35
N GLU A 165 20.24 4.98 14.17
CA GLU A 165 19.37 3.84 14.45
C GLU A 165 18.59 3.45 13.20
N HIS A 166 18.52 2.15 12.92
CA HIS A 166 17.69 1.62 11.84
C HIS A 166 17.29 0.16 12.06
N VAL A 167 16.25 -0.26 11.34
CA VAL A 167 15.85 -1.66 11.24
C VAL A 167 16.45 -2.29 9.99
N LEU A 168 17.03 -3.48 10.18
CA LEU A 168 17.59 -4.31 9.13
C LEU A 168 16.70 -5.55 8.93
N PHE A 169 16.30 -5.82 7.70
CA PHE A 169 15.50 -6.99 7.34
C PHE A 169 16.39 -8.06 6.72
N ASN A 170 16.52 -9.20 7.39
CA ASN A 170 17.44 -10.26 7.02
C ASN A 170 16.68 -11.46 6.47
N PHE A 171 16.92 -11.79 5.20
CA PHE A 171 16.51 -13.04 4.59
C PHE A 171 17.66 -14.04 4.69
N GLU A 172 17.41 -15.25 5.19
CA GLU A 172 18.38 -16.35 5.17
C GLU A 172 17.77 -17.57 4.49
N ARG A 173 18.44 -18.10 3.47
CA ARG A 173 17.93 -19.27 2.75
C ARG A 173 18.19 -20.54 3.55
N THR A 174 17.18 -21.40 3.67
CA THR A 174 17.24 -22.63 4.47
C THR A 174 17.40 -23.89 3.64
N ASP A 175 17.22 -23.80 2.32
CA ASP A 175 17.30 -24.92 1.38
C ASP A 175 18.34 -24.73 0.26
N GLY A 176 19.29 -23.80 0.42
CA GLY A 176 20.34 -23.53 -0.58
C GLY A 176 20.89 -22.11 -0.49
N PHE A 177 21.24 -21.53 -1.64
CA PHE A 177 21.77 -20.15 -1.77
C PHE A 177 20.88 -19.28 -2.65
N PHE A 178 20.70 -18.02 -2.30
CA PHE A 178 20.12 -17.00 -3.16
C PHE A 178 21.05 -16.72 -4.35
N SER A 179 20.45 -16.46 -5.51
CA SER A 179 21.13 -15.96 -6.70
C SER A 179 21.28 -14.43 -6.66
N ALA A 180 22.07 -13.87 -7.58
CA ALA A 180 22.10 -12.41 -7.77
C ALA A 180 20.71 -11.82 -8.06
N SER A 181 19.88 -12.57 -8.81
CA SER A 181 18.52 -12.12 -9.13
C SER A 181 17.61 -11.99 -7.91
N ASP A 182 17.78 -12.88 -6.92
CA ASP A 182 17.01 -12.90 -5.67
C ASP A 182 17.26 -11.64 -4.83
N ILE A 183 18.42 -10.99 -4.93
CA ILE A 183 18.75 -9.76 -4.18
C ILE A 183 17.69 -8.68 -4.45
N ARG A 184 17.40 -8.44 -5.73
CA ARG A 184 16.38 -7.48 -6.18
C ARG A 184 14.98 -8.00 -5.91
N GLU A 185 14.71 -9.27 -6.20
CA GLU A 185 13.37 -9.85 -6.02
C GLU A 185 12.92 -9.77 -4.56
N LYS A 186 13.75 -10.22 -3.60
CA LYS A 186 13.41 -10.17 -2.17
C LYS A 186 13.24 -8.75 -1.66
N SER A 187 14.12 -7.85 -2.08
CA SER A 187 14.01 -6.43 -1.76
C SER A 187 12.69 -5.83 -2.24
N HIS A 188 12.28 -6.10 -3.48
CA HIS A 188 11.02 -5.58 -4.02
C HIS A 188 9.79 -6.30 -3.48
N GLU A 189 9.85 -7.61 -3.24
CA GLU A 189 8.74 -8.37 -2.63
C GLU A 189 8.43 -7.82 -1.23
N LEU A 190 9.46 -7.55 -0.42
CA LEU A 190 9.30 -6.98 0.91
C LEU A 190 8.84 -5.53 0.85
N SER A 191 9.48 -4.70 0.01
CA SER A 191 9.07 -3.30 -0.21
C SER A 191 7.60 -3.20 -0.62
N THR A 192 7.14 -4.09 -1.51
CA THR A 192 5.74 -4.13 -1.97
C THR A 192 4.77 -4.39 -0.83
N LEU A 193 4.99 -5.46 -0.05
CA LEU A 193 4.13 -5.82 1.07
C LEU A 193 4.06 -4.68 2.09
N LEU A 194 5.21 -4.21 2.54
CA LEU A 194 5.28 -3.19 3.58
C LEU A 194 4.74 -1.84 3.08
N SER A 195 4.94 -1.48 1.80
CA SER A 195 4.38 -0.25 1.23
C SER A 195 2.86 -0.28 1.15
N ILE A 196 2.26 -1.44 0.91
CA ILE A 196 0.80 -1.59 0.94
C ILE A 196 0.28 -1.48 2.37
N LEU A 197 0.91 -2.16 3.34
CA LEU A 197 0.52 -2.11 4.75
C LEU A 197 0.60 -0.70 5.33
N THR A 198 1.68 0.01 5.02
CA THR A 198 1.93 1.37 5.52
C THR A 198 1.23 2.46 4.70
N ALA A 199 0.79 2.13 3.49
CA ALA A 199 0.40 3.08 2.44
C ALA A 199 1.49 4.13 2.12
N ILE A 200 2.75 3.74 2.26
CA ILE A 200 3.93 4.58 2.08
C ILE A 200 4.94 3.84 1.18
N PRO A 201 5.45 4.44 0.09
CA PRO A 201 6.39 3.78 -0.78
C PRO A 201 7.79 3.67 -0.16
N LEU A 202 8.22 2.47 0.23
CA LEU A 202 9.51 2.24 0.90
C LEU A 202 10.70 2.18 -0.05
N THR A 203 11.68 3.03 0.15
CA THR A 203 12.86 3.09 -0.72
C THR A 203 14.03 2.35 -0.09
N VAL A 204 14.80 1.62 -0.90
CA VAL A 204 16.00 0.91 -0.42
C VAL A 204 17.09 1.95 -0.14
N VAL A 205 17.70 1.88 1.04
CA VAL A 205 18.89 2.69 1.40
C VAL A 205 20.13 1.92 1.03
N ASN A 206 20.25 0.69 1.52
CA ASN A 206 21.35 -0.20 1.17
C ASN A 206 20.89 -1.66 1.26
N VAL A 207 21.64 -2.52 0.58
CA VAL A 207 21.48 -3.96 0.62
C VAL A 207 22.86 -4.56 0.82
N HIS A 208 22.96 -5.54 1.71
CA HIS A 208 24.15 -6.36 1.84
C HIS A 208 23.79 -7.82 1.64
N VAL A 209 24.77 -8.59 1.20
CA VAL A 209 24.68 -10.02 0.97
C VAL A 209 25.77 -10.72 1.76
N VAL A 210 25.44 -11.90 2.29
CA VAL A 210 26.39 -12.75 3.00
C VAL A 210 26.70 -13.94 2.13
N CYS A 211 27.97 -14.11 1.76
CA CYS A 211 28.44 -15.25 0.96
C CYS A 211 28.50 -16.53 1.81
N ASN A 212 28.69 -17.68 1.17
CA ASN A 212 28.88 -18.95 1.88
C ASN A 212 30.13 -18.95 2.79
N SER A 213 31.15 -18.15 2.45
CA SER A 213 32.34 -17.92 3.28
C SER A 213 32.03 -17.19 4.61
N GLY A 214 30.83 -16.61 4.74
CA GLY A 214 30.45 -15.72 5.85
C GLY A 214 30.85 -14.26 5.62
N GLU A 215 31.53 -13.94 4.52
CA GLU A 215 31.89 -12.57 4.18
C GLU A 215 30.65 -11.76 3.75
N CYS A 216 30.61 -10.51 4.18
CA CYS A 216 29.50 -9.59 3.94
C CYS A 216 29.93 -8.50 2.94
N HIS A 217 29.12 -8.31 1.91
CA HIS A 217 29.37 -7.34 0.84
C HIS A 217 28.13 -6.51 0.55
N TYR A 218 28.32 -5.25 0.17
CA TYR A 218 27.21 -4.42 -0.31
C TYR A 218 26.84 -4.77 -1.74
N ALA A 219 25.55 -4.73 -2.05
CA ALA A 219 25.01 -4.99 -3.37
C ALA A 219 24.21 -3.79 -3.88
N PHE A 220 24.24 -3.56 -5.18
CA PHE A 220 23.48 -2.53 -5.88
C PHE A 220 22.69 -3.11 -7.04
N PHE A 221 21.49 -2.58 -7.25
CA PHE A 221 20.67 -2.78 -8.43
C PHE A 221 19.82 -1.53 -8.66
N SER A 222 19.39 -1.27 -9.89
CA SER A 222 18.51 -0.13 -10.16
C SER A 222 17.17 -0.28 -9.44
N THR A 223 16.78 0.76 -8.70
CA THR A 223 15.50 0.85 -7.98
C THR A 223 14.93 2.26 -8.07
N PHE A 224 13.76 2.48 -7.47
CA PHE A 224 13.11 3.79 -7.45
C PHE A 224 13.91 4.80 -6.63
N LYS A 225 13.99 6.03 -7.13
CA LYS A 225 14.56 7.15 -6.38
C LYS A 225 13.73 7.45 -5.12
N LYS A 226 14.42 7.90 -4.06
CA LYS A 226 13.78 8.46 -2.88
C LYS A 226 13.01 9.72 -3.28
N GLN A 227 11.72 9.80 -2.93
CA GLN A 227 10.96 11.04 -3.08
C GLN A 227 11.42 12.04 -2.01
N GLN A 228 11.68 13.28 -2.43
CA GLN A 228 11.94 14.35 -1.46
C GLN A 228 10.65 14.61 -0.66
N LEU A 229 10.75 14.56 0.66
CA LEU A 229 9.68 15.00 1.55
C LEU A 229 9.69 16.53 1.59
N ASP A 230 8.50 17.15 1.65
CA ASP A 230 8.30 18.61 1.75
C ASP A 230 8.75 19.19 3.12
N GLY A 231 9.93 18.81 3.62
CA GLY A 231 10.50 19.27 4.89
C GLY A 231 9.80 18.77 6.16
N ARG A 232 8.71 18.01 6.04
CA ARG A 232 8.00 17.40 7.19
C ARG A 232 8.47 15.97 7.43
N THR A 233 9.04 15.71 8.60
CA THR A 233 9.31 14.35 9.09
C THR A 233 7.99 13.61 9.29
N ARG A 234 7.92 12.36 8.82
CA ARG A 234 6.73 11.51 9.02
C ARG A 234 6.58 11.15 10.48
N SER A 235 5.35 11.19 10.97
CA SER A 235 4.99 10.72 12.29
C SER A 235 4.43 9.30 12.20
N TYR A 236 4.50 8.53 13.29
CA TYR A 236 3.92 7.17 13.36
C TYR A 236 2.42 7.14 13.02
N VAL A 237 1.70 8.27 13.19
CA VAL A 237 0.29 8.39 12.81
C VAL A 237 0.06 8.52 11.31
N ASP A 238 1.08 8.86 10.52
CA ASP A 238 0.96 9.02 9.07
C ASP A 238 0.92 7.66 8.33
N TYR A 239 1.31 6.58 9.01
CA TYR A 239 1.26 5.20 8.50
C TYR A 239 -0.16 4.63 8.58
N PHE A 240 -0.59 3.91 7.55
CA PHE A 240 -1.96 3.41 7.45
C PHE A 240 -2.26 2.29 8.48
N ALA A 241 -1.59 1.15 8.39
CA ALA A 241 -1.62 0.16 9.46
C ALA A 241 -0.57 0.47 10.52
N ALA A 242 -0.90 0.35 11.79
CA ALA A 242 0.09 0.37 12.87
C ALA A 242 0.82 -0.97 12.94
N LYS A 243 2.13 -0.99 13.28
CA LYS A 243 2.88 -2.25 13.46
C LYS A 243 2.24 -3.17 14.50
N SER A 244 1.74 -2.60 15.60
CA SER A 244 1.09 -3.35 16.68
C SER A 244 -0.13 -4.15 16.23
N LEU A 245 -0.80 -3.73 15.15
CA LEU A 245 -1.87 -4.50 14.51
C LEU A 245 -1.34 -5.85 14.00
N LEU A 246 -0.09 -5.90 13.53
CA LEU A 246 0.50 -7.06 12.87
C LEU A 246 1.33 -7.94 13.81
N ASP A 247 1.63 -7.45 15.01
CA ASP A 247 2.42 -8.20 15.99
C ASP A 247 1.73 -9.51 16.38
N GLY A 248 2.49 -10.61 16.33
CA GLY A 248 1.98 -11.97 16.51
C GLY A 248 1.30 -12.58 15.27
N ARG A 249 1.14 -11.82 14.19
CA ARG A 249 0.48 -12.27 12.94
C ARG A 249 1.40 -12.31 11.72
N TRP A 250 2.66 -11.88 11.87
CA TRP A 250 3.62 -11.79 10.77
C TRP A 250 3.76 -13.08 9.95
N GLN A 251 3.86 -14.24 10.60
CA GLN A 251 3.95 -15.54 9.91
C GLN A 251 2.79 -15.73 8.93
N ALA A 252 1.55 -15.57 9.40
CA ALA A 252 0.36 -15.72 8.58
C ALA A 252 0.28 -14.68 7.46
N VAL A 253 0.63 -13.42 7.75
CA VAL A 253 0.65 -12.33 6.75
C VAL A 253 1.61 -12.65 5.60
N PHE A 254 2.84 -13.06 5.93
CA PHE A 254 3.83 -13.41 4.93
C PHE A 254 3.43 -14.68 4.16
N GLU A 255 2.93 -15.73 4.81
CA GLU A 255 2.45 -16.93 4.12
C GLU A 255 1.35 -16.60 3.10
N LYS A 256 0.35 -15.81 3.51
CA LYS A 256 -0.75 -15.39 2.62
C LYS A 256 -0.27 -14.50 1.49
N TYR A 257 0.64 -13.56 1.77
CA TYR A 257 1.27 -12.73 0.73
C TYR A 257 2.01 -13.59 -0.30
N TYR A 258 2.83 -14.53 0.14
CA TYR A 258 3.62 -15.39 -0.75
C TYR A 258 2.77 -16.40 -1.54
N GLN A 259 1.60 -16.80 -1.01
CA GLN A 259 0.62 -17.64 -1.71
C GLN A 259 -0.30 -16.86 -2.66
N SER A 260 -0.34 -15.53 -2.57
CA SER A 260 -1.25 -14.71 -3.36
C SER A 260 -0.88 -14.73 -4.85
N ALA A 261 -1.83 -15.14 -5.70
CA ALA A 261 -1.69 -15.09 -7.17
C ALA A 261 -1.49 -13.65 -7.71
N TYR A 262 -1.89 -12.64 -6.92
CA TYR A 262 -1.82 -11.23 -7.29
C TYR A 262 -0.47 -10.58 -6.95
N ARG A 263 0.35 -11.26 -6.12
CA ARG A 263 1.63 -10.77 -5.59
C ARG A 263 2.54 -10.20 -6.67
N LYS A 264 2.84 -10.97 -7.70
CA LYS A 264 3.89 -10.66 -8.69
C LYS A 264 3.54 -9.49 -9.62
N VAL A 265 2.26 -9.15 -9.79
CA VAL A 265 1.87 -8.13 -10.79
C VAL A 265 0.92 -7.08 -10.23
N LEU A 266 -0.19 -7.48 -9.60
CA LEU A 266 -1.20 -6.54 -9.12
C LEU A 266 -0.68 -5.75 -7.92
N TRP A 267 -0.10 -6.43 -6.93
CA TRP A 267 0.40 -5.79 -5.71
C TRP A 267 1.67 -4.98 -5.95
N VAL A 268 2.59 -5.49 -6.78
CA VAL A 268 3.75 -4.70 -7.23
C VAL A 268 3.32 -3.39 -7.89
N ARG A 269 2.32 -3.42 -8.78
CA ARG A 269 1.83 -2.20 -9.43
C ARG A 269 1.05 -1.30 -8.47
N LEU A 270 0.27 -1.86 -7.54
CA LEU A 270 -0.42 -1.06 -6.51
C LEU A 270 0.58 -0.28 -5.64
N ALA A 271 1.62 -0.96 -5.16
CA ALA A 271 2.72 -0.32 -4.41
C ALA A 271 3.45 0.71 -5.29
N GLY A 272 3.72 0.38 -6.55
CA GLY A 272 4.34 1.30 -7.51
C GLY A 272 3.52 2.57 -7.77
N MET A 273 2.19 2.47 -7.87
CA MET A 273 1.30 3.62 -8.09
C MET A 273 1.33 4.65 -6.94
N GLN A 274 1.73 4.24 -5.73
CA GLN A 274 1.93 5.18 -4.62
C GLN A 274 3.08 6.15 -4.89
N ARG A 275 4.05 5.77 -5.73
CA ARG A 275 5.19 6.60 -6.16
C ARG A 275 4.89 7.47 -7.37
N TYR A 276 3.75 7.25 -8.03
CA TYR A 276 3.45 7.94 -9.28
C TYR A 276 3.28 9.44 -9.02
N ASP A 277 4.21 10.20 -9.59
CA ASP A 277 4.25 11.65 -9.59
C ASP A 277 4.38 12.13 -11.04
N GLY A 278 3.26 12.57 -11.61
CA GLY A 278 3.10 12.87 -13.02
C GLY A 278 1.68 13.35 -13.32
N PHE A 279 1.28 13.33 -14.59
CA PHE A 279 -0.05 13.81 -15.00
C PHE A 279 -1.19 13.00 -14.36
N TRP A 280 -2.23 13.71 -13.91
CA TRP A 280 -3.32 13.13 -13.15
C TRP A 280 -4.11 12.10 -13.98
N GLU A 281 -4.20 12.29 -15.30
CA GLU A 281 -4.88 11.41 -16.25
C GLU A 281 -4.28 10.00 -16.21
N TYR A 282 -2.95 9.92 -16.21
CA TYR A 282 -2.22 8.65 -16.13
C TYR A 282 -2.31 8.03 -14.74
N LYS A 283 -2.39 8.86 -13.69
CA LYS A 283 -2.66 8.36 -12.33
C LYS A 283 -4.04 7.71 -12.26
N ALA A 284 -5.06 8.38 -12.78
CA ALA A 284 -6.43 7.88 -12.86
C ALA A 284 -6.50 6.60 -13.70
N LEU A 285 -5.94 6.62 -14.91
CA LEU A 285 -5.85 5.46 -15.79
C LEU A 285 -5.16 4.29 -15.08
N GLY A 286 -4.01 4.53 -14.44
CA GLY A 286 -3.26 3.50 -13.72
C GLY A 286 -4.10 2.81 -12.64
N TYR A 287 -4.77 3.56 -11.77
CA TYR A 287 -5.62 2.97 -10.72
C TYR A 287 -6.87 2.26 -11.29
N VAL A 288 -7.51 2.81 -12.32
CA VAL A 288 -8.67 2.16 -12.95
C VAL A 288 -8.26 0.88 -13.68
N SER A 289 -7.12 0.88 -14.38
CA SER A 289 -6.59 -0.32 -15.02
C SER A 289 -6.22 -1.40 -14.00
N LEU A 290 -5.74 -1.02 -12.81
CA LEU A 290 -5.53 -1.97 -11.71
C LEU A 290 -6.83 -2.53 -11.17
N LEU A 291 -7.84 -1.67 -10.98
CA LEU A 291 -9.18 -2.09 -10.59
C LEU A 291 -9.77 -3.07 -11.61
N ASP A 292 -9.74 -2.73 -12.90
CA ASP A 292 -10.21 -3.57 -14.01
C ASP A 292 -9.51 -4.93 -14.03
N LYS A 293 -8.17 -4.92 -13.93
CA LYS A 293 -7.41 -6.17 -13.86
C LYS A 293 -7.77 -7.01 -12.63
N TYR A 294 -7.91 -6.39 -11.46
CA TYR A 294 -8.27 -7.09 -10.23
C TYR A 294 -9.65 -7.75 -10.34
N VAL A 295 -10.67 -6.99 -10.76
CA VAL A 295 -12.04 -7.53 -10.89
C VAL A 295 -12.14 -8.56 -12.01
N GLY A 296 -11.34 -8.41 -13.06
CA GLY A 296 -11.22 -9.37 -14.16
C GLY A 296 -10.67 -10.72 -13.71
N GLU A 297 -9.60 -10.74 -12.89
CA GLU A 297 -9.08 -11.99 -12.34
C GLU A 297 -10.04 -12.62 -11.32
N ARG A 298 -10.69 -11.82 -10.46
CA ARG A 298 -11.67 -12.32 -9.47
C ARG A 298 -12.93 -12.93 -10.09
N THR A 299 -13.30 -12.48 -11.29
CA THR A 299 -14.47 -12.98 -12.03
C THR A 299 -14.08 -13.91 -13.19
N LYS A 300 -12.82 -14.34 -13.24
CA LYS A 300 -12.32 -15.22 -14.29
C LYS A 300 -13.12 -16.52 -14.33
N GLY A 301 -13.57 -16.87 -15.54
CA GLY A 301 -14.42 -18.05 -15.76
C GLY A 301 -15.91 -17.79 -15.58
N GLN A 302 -16.32 -16.67 -14.98
CA GLN A 302 -17.73 -16.28 -14.95
C GLN A 302 -18.16 -15.74 -16.31
N LYS A 303 -19.33 -16.17 -16.78
CA LYS A 303 -19.94 -15.71 -18.02
C LYS A 303 -21.21 -14.94 -17.72
N ARG A 304 -21.56 -14.02 -18.59
CA ARG A 304 -22.86 -13.36 -18.53
C ARG A 304 -23.96 -14.40 -18.66
N ASN A 305 -25.05 -14.26 -17.90
CA ASN A 305 -26.25 -15.04 -18.23
C ASN A 305 -26.80 -14.56 -19.58
N PRO A 306 -27.39 -15.45 -20.39
CA PRO A 306 -28.10 -15.03 -21.59
C PRO A 306 -29.13 -13.96 -21.22
N SER A 307 -29.14 -12.84 -21.95
CA SER A 307 -30.18 -11.83 -21.73
C SER A 307 -31.55 -12.39 -22.14
N LYS A 308 -32.66 -11.90 -21.56
CA LYS A 308 -34.02 -12.22 -22.04
C LYS A 308 -34.19 -11.97 -23.55
N GLY A 309 -33.46 -10.99 -24.09
CA GLY A 309 -33.41 -10.73 -25.53
C GLY A 309 -32.70 -11.81 -26.34
N ASN A 310 -31.67 -12.46 -25.78
CA ASN A 310 -31.00 -13.60 -26.41
C ASN A 310 -31.88 -14.86 -26.37
N GLU A 311 -32.63 -15.08 -25.30
CA GLU A 311 -33.63 -16.16 -25.24
C GLU A 311 -34.72 -15.97 -26.31
N LEU A 312 -35.18 -14.73 -26.48
CA LEU A 312 -36.16 -14.38 -27.52
C LEU A 312 -35.60 -14.52 -28.95
N LYS A 313 -34.31 -14.17 -29.14
CA LYS A 313 -33.60 -14.36 -30.42
C LYS A 313 -33.37 -15.85 -30.70
N GLY A 314 -33.07 -16.65 -29.69
CA GLY A 314 -32.92 -18.10 -29.80
C GLY A 314 -34.22 -18.77 -30.23
N THR A 315 -35.34 -18.43 -29.59
CA THR A 315 -36.66 -18.92 -29.99
C THR A 315 -37.04 -18.49 -31.41
N LYS A 316 -36.76 -17.23 -31.80
CA LYS A 316 -36.99 -16.75 -33.17
C LYS A 316 -36.11 -17.46 -34.20
N LEU A 317 -34.84 -17.70 -33.89
CA LEU A 317 -33.92 -18.45 -34.74
C LEU A 317 -34.40 -19.89 -34.95
N HIS A 318 -34.79 -20.57 -33.87
CA HIS A 318 -35.31 -21.94 -33.94
C HIS A 318 -36.59 -22.03 -34.78
N ALA A 319 -37.46 -21.03 -34.66
CA ALA A 319 -38.67 -20.92 -35.48
C ALA A 319 -38.38 -20.60 -36.96
N ALA A 320 -37.31 -19.86 -37.25
CA ALA A 320 -36.88 -19.55 -38.61
C ALA A 320 -36.22 -20.76 -39.30
N LEU A 321 -35.37 -21.50 -38.59
CA LEU A 321 -34.72 -22.72 -39.11
C LEU A 321 -35.74 -23.79 -39.52
N ARG A 322 -36.84 -23.94 -38.77
CA ARG A 322 -37.95 -24.85 -39.09
C ARG A 322 -38.77 -24.44 -40.34
N LYS A 323 -38.58 -23.23 -40.85
CA LYS A 323 -39.29 -22.68 -42.03
C LYS A 323 -38.43 -22.65 -43.29
N VAL A 324 -37.17 -23.08 -43.22
CA VAL A 324 -36.26 -23.15 -44.37
C VAL A 324 -36.75 -24.21 -45.36
N VAL A 325 -36.64 -23.93 -46.66
CA VAL A 325 -37.00 -24.85 -47.75
C VAL A 325 -35.77 -25.16 -48.60
N PRO A 326 -35.44 -26.45 -48.84
CA PRO A 326 -36.13 -27.65 -48.33
C PRO A 326 -36.02 -27.79 -46.80
N GLN A 327 -37.03 -28.44 -46.19
CA GLN A 327 -37.09 -28.61 -44.73
C GLN A 327 -35.87 -29.38 -44.22
N LEU A 328 -35.20 -28.79 -43.24
CA LEU A 328 -34.11 -29.42 -42.50
C LEU A 328 -34.68 -30.50 -41.56
N SER A 329 -33.93 -31.59 -41.35
CA SER A 329 -34.25 -32.56 -40.29
C SER A 329 -34.06 -31.92 -38.90
N GLU A 330 -34.66 -32.49 -37.85
CA GLU A 330 -34.47 -31.97 -36.48
C GLU A 330 -32.99 -31.98 -36.07
N GLU A 331 -32.22 -33.02 -36.40
CA GLU A 331 -30.77 -33.04 -36.14
C GLU A 331 -30.02 -31.90 -36.84
N GLN A 332 -30.42 -31.53 -38.06
CA GLN A 332 -29.83 -30.40 -38.79
C GLN A 332 -30.21 -29.06 -38.17
N VAL A 333 -31.47 -28.91 -37.76
CA VAL A 333 -31.96 -27.71 -37.05
C VAL A 333 -31.19 -27.53 -35.74
N ASP A 334 -31.04 -28.60 -34.95
CA ASP A 334 -30.35 -28.57 -33.66
C ASP A 334 -28.85 -28.34 -33.84
N SER A 335 -28.22 -28.95 -34.85
CA SER A 335 -26.81 -28.71 -35.16
C SER A 335 -26.56 -27.24 -35.53
N VAL A 336 -27.35 -26.67 -36.44
CA VAL A 336 -27.22 -25.26 -36.84
C VAL A 336 -27.55 -24.33 -35.68
N TYR A 337 -28.62 -24.62 -34.93
CA TYR A 337 -28.96 -23.86 -33.74
C TYR A 337 -27.84 -23.89 -32.71
N SER A 338 -27.20 -25.04 -32.48
CA SER A 338 -26.10 -25.16 -31.51
C SER A 338 -24.90 -24.28 -31.89
N VAL A 339 -24.52 -24.25 -33.17
CA VAL A 339 -23.41 -23.42 -33.67
C VAL A 339 -23.75 -21.93 -33.58
N VAL A 340 -24.94 -21.54 -34.01
CA VAL A 340 -25.38 -20.13 -33.96
C VAL A 340 -25.60 -19.68 -32.51
N ALA A 341 -26.11 -20.55 -31.65
CA ALA A 341 -26.25 -20.27 -30.23
C ALA A 341 -24.88 -20.11 -29.55
N ASP A 342 -23.89 -20.93 -29.93
CA ASP A 342 -22.52 -20.78 -29.44
C ASP A 342 -21.91 -19.42 -29.82
N ILE A 343 -22.11 -18.99 -31.07
CA ILE A 343 -21.52 -17.76 -31.59
C ILE A 343 -22.26 -16.50 -31.12
N PHE A 344 -23.59 -16.53 -31.10
CA PHE A 344 -24.42 -15.31 -30.97
C PHE A 344 -25.30 -15.27 -29.72
N LEU A 345 -25.57 -16.42 -29.08
CA LEU A 345 -26.53 -16.50 -27.97
C LEU A 345 -25.87 -16.85 -26.62
N LYS A 346 -24.67 -17.43 -26.61
CA LYS A 346 -23.89 -17.61 -25.38
C LYS A 346 -23.58 -16.25 -24.77
N GLY A 347 -23.70 -16.19 -23.44
CA GLY A 347 -23.32 -15.01 -22.69
C GLY A 347 -21.86 -14.68 -22.93
N GLY A 348 -21.61 -13.46 -23.43
CA GLY A 348 -20.26 -12.95 -23.65
C GLY A 348 -19.46 -12.82 -22.35
N LYS A 349 -18.20 -12.41 -22.49
CA LYS A 349 -17.38 -12.01 -21.35
C LYS A 349 -18.10 -10.88 -20.59
N LEU A 350 -18.01 -10.92 -19.26
CA LEU A 350 -18.52 -9.84 -18.41
C LEU A 350 -17.80 -8.54 -18.78
N SER A 351 -18.56 -7.45 -18.84
CA SER A 351 -17.98 -6.10 -18.99
C SER A 351 -17.32 -5.64 -17.69
N PHE A 352 -16.38 -4.70 -17.76
CA PHE A 352 -15.73 -4.13 -16.57
C PHE A 352 -16.73 -3.69 -15.50
N GLY A 353 -17.83 -3.03 -15.88
CA GLY A 353 -18.87 -2.60 -14.94
C GLY A 353 -19.69 -3.75 -14.33
N GLU A 354 -19.78 -4.90 -14.98
CA GLU A 354 -20.41 -6.11 -14.41
C GLU A 354 -19.45 -6.80 -13.45
N GLN A 355 -18.18 -6.97 -13.85
CA GLN A 355 -17.15 -7.55 -13.00
C GLN A 355 -16.97 -6.74 -11.72
N TYR A 356 -16.93 -5.41 -11.85
CA TYR A 356 -16.88 -4.48 -10.73
C TYR A 356 -18.04 -4.69 -9.75
N ARG A 357 -19.29 -4.73 -10.23
CA ARG A 357 -20.47 -4.92 -9.37
C ARG A 357 -20.49 -6.28 -8.68
N ILE A 358 -20.04 -7.34 -9.35
CA ILE A 358 -19.94 -8.68 -8.75
C ILE A 358 -18.92 -8.66 -7.61
N VAL A 359 -17.72 -8.15 -7.86
CA VAL A 359 -16.66 -8.11 -6.83
C VAL A 359 -17.04 -7.17 -5.68
N LEU A 360 -17.63 -6.01 -5.98
CA LEU A 360 -18.15 -5.10 -4.97
C LEU A 360 -19.26 -5.75 -4.11
N GLY A 361 -20.04 -6.67 -4.68
CA GLY A 361 -21.05 -7.44 -3.94
C GLY A 361 -20.45 -8.45 -2.95
N THR A 362 -19.17 -8.80 -3.08
CA THR A 362 -18.45 -9.67 -2.14
C THR A 362 -17.68 -8.90 -1.07
N MET A 363 -17.60 -7.58 -1.22
CA MET A 363 -16.95 -6.71 -0.26
C MET A 363 -17.80 -6.59 1.00
N ASP A 364 -17.14 -6.58 2.16
CA ASP A 364 -17.79 -6.36 3.45
C ASP A 364 -18.63 -5.07 3.43
N GLU A 365 -19.88 -5.17 3.92
CA GLU A 365 -20.88 -4.11 3.83
C GLU A 365 -20.45 -2.85 4.59
N ASP A 366 -19.84 -3.02 5.77
CA ASP A 366 -19.34 -1.92 6.58
C ASP A 366 -18.24 -1.17 5.83
N ILE A 367 -17.27 -1.90 5.24
CA ILE A 367 -16.20 -1.27 4.45
C ILE A 367 -16.77 -0.55 3.23
N ARG A 368 -17.70 -1.19 2.52
CA ARG A 368 -18.35 -0.60 1.34
C ARG A 368 -19.09 0.68 1.70
N SER A 369 -19.81 0.70 2.83
CA SER A 369 -20.54 1.87 3.31
C SER A 369 -19.61 3.02 3.70
N VAL A 370 -18.44 2.71 4.28
CA VAL A 370 -17.44 3.71 4.69
C VAL A 370 -16.72 4.31 3.49
N ILE A 371 -16.26 3.50 2.54
CA ILE A 371 -15.57 4.02 1.35
C ILE A 371 -16.55 4.80 0.46
N ASN A 372 -17.81 4.35 0.41
CA ASN A 372 -18.92 5.03 -0.27
C ASN A 372 -18.59 5.39 -1.74
N MET A 373 -18.16 4.40 -2.52
CA MET A 373 -17.94 4.55 -3.97
C MET A 373 -19.27 4.39 -4.71
N THR A 374 -19.81 5.48 -5.25
CA THR A 374 -21.15 5.48 -5.90
C THR A 374 -21.09 5.01 -7.36
N ASP A 375 -22.24 4.61 -7.93
CA ASP A 375 -22.32 4.30 -9.37
C ASP A 375 -21.98 5.51 -10.25
N ARG A 376 -22.28 6.73 -9.77
CA ARG A 376 -21.88 7.98 -10.44
C ARG A 376 -20.35 8.13 -10.46
N ASP A 377 -19.70 7.89 -9.32
CA ASP A 377 -18.23 7.94 -9.20
C ASP A 377 -17.58 6.92 -10.15
N PHE A 378 -18.08 5.68 -10.16
CA PHE A 378 -17.60 4.64 -11.07
C PHE A 378 -17.84 4.99 -12.55
N GLY A 379 -19.02 5.52 -12.90
CA GLY A 379 -19.33 5.95 -14.25
C GLY A 379 -18.41 7.09 -14.73
N GLN A 380 -18.09 8.04 -13.85
CA GLN A 380 -17.17 9.13 -14.15
C GLN A 380 -15.75 8.63 -14.43
N ILE A 381 -15.19 7.80 -13.54
CA ILE A 381 -13.81 7.33 -13.73
C ILE A 381 -13.66 6.37 -14.91
N LYS A 382 -14.70 5.59 -15.22
CA LYS A 382 -14.73 4.75 -16.42
C LYS A 382 -14.68 5.59 -17.69
N ARG A 383 -15.44 6.71 -17.77
CA ARG A 383 -15.40 7.62 -18.91
C ARG A 383 -14.01 8.23 -19.11
N ILE A 384 -13.35 8.63 -18.03
CA ILE A 384 -11.97 9.13 -18.08
C ILE A 384 -11.02 8.06 -18.63
N ARG A 385 -11.11 6.82 -18.14
CA ARG A 385 -10.31 5.69 -18.64
C ARG A 385 -10.50 5.51 -20.15
N ASP A 386 -11.75 5.48 -20.60
CA ASP A 386 -12.09 5.25 -22.00
C ASP A 386 -11.56 6.40 -22.88
N ALA A 387 -11.77 7.67 -22.49
CA ALA A 387 -11.24 8.83 -23.21
C ALA A 387 -9.70 8.81 -23.32
N VAL A 388 -9.00 8.65 -22.19
CA VAL A 388 -7.52 8.66 -22.17
C VAL A 388 -6.95 7.48 -22.96
N ALA A 389 -7.58 6.29 -22.89
CA ALA A 389 -7.15 5.13 -23.66
C ALA A 389 -7.33 5.30 -25.19
N HIS A 390 -8.25 6.16 -25.62
CA HIS A 390 -8.47 6.51 -27.02
C HIS A 390 -7.68 7.74 -27.48
N GLY A 391 -6.89 8.37 -26.59
CA GLY A 391 -6.12 9.58 -26.90
C GLY A 391 -6.96 10.86 -26.90
N ASP A 392 -8.21 10.79 -26.43
CA ASP A 392 -9.09 11.93 -26.31
C ASP A 392 -8.77 12.71 -25.04
N ALA A 393 -8.88 14.05 -25.11
CA ALA A 393 -8.79 14.89 -23.93
C ALA A 393 -10.11 14.76 -23.13
N PRO A 394 -10.08 14.29 -21.88
CA PRO A 394 -11.28 14.28 -21.06
C PRO A 394 -11.72 15.73 -20.78
N ASP A 395 -12.94 16.10 -21.14
CA ASP A 395 -13.46 17.45 -20.91
C ASP A 395 -13.49 17.78 -19.41
N LEU A 396 -12.54 18.62 -18.99
CA LEU A 396 -12.32 19.05 -17.60
C LEU A 396 -13.42 19.99 -17.06
N ILE A 397 -14.20 20.62 -17.94
CA ILE A 397 -15.29 21.54 -17.55
C ILE A 397 -16.53 20.74 -17.10
N GLU A 398 -16.81 19.59 -17.73
CA GLU A 398 -17.91 18.70 -17.31
C GLU A 398 -17.49 17.72 -16.21
N THR A 399 -16.18 17.48 -16.07
CA THR A 399 -15.61 16.54 -15.13
C THR A 399 -15.04 17.30 -13.95
N ASP A 400 -15.80 17.41 -12.84
CA ASP A 400 -15.32 18.02 -11.60
C ASP A 400 -13.95 17.43 -11.19
N PHE A 401 -12.88 18.17 -11.48
CA PHE A 401 -11.50 17.75 -11.33
C PHE A 401 -11.19 17.36 -9.88
N SER A 402 -11.76 18.11 -8.93
CA SER A 402 -11.60 17.84 -7.51
C SER A 402 -12.18 16.48 -7.13
N ARG A 403 -13.31 16.11 -7.76
CA ARG A 403 -13.96 14.81 -7.55
C ARG A 403 -13.14 13.66 -8.14
N VAL A 404 -12.44 13.86 -9.25
CA VAL A 404 -11.59 12.80 -9.83
C VAL A 404 -10.51 12.35 -8.85
N GLY A 405 -9.83 13.29 -8.20
CA GLY A 405 -8.83 12.98 -7.17
C GLY A 405 -9.40 12.13 -6.04
N ILE A 406 -10.60 12.49 -5.55
CA ILE A 406 -11.32 11.73 -4.52
C ILE A 406 -11.63 10.31 -5.00
N ILE A 407 -12.17 10.18 -6.22
CA ILE A 407 -12.54 8.87 -6.79
C ILE A 407 -11.31 7.97 -6.94
N VAL A 408 -10.18 8.51 -7.42
CA VAL A 408 -8.92 7.77 -7.52
C VAL A 408 -8.45 7.31 -6.13
N SER A 409 -8.53 8.18 -5.11
CA SER A 409 -8.21 7.80 -3.74
C SER A 409 -9.15 6.74 -3.17
N LYS A 410 -10.45 6.76 -3.51
CA LYS A 410 -11.39 5.67 -3.15
C LYS A 410 -10.99 4.35 -3.79
N ILE A 411 -10.63 4.36 -5.08
CA ILE A 411 -10.15 3.15 -5.78
C ILE A 411 -8.87 2.61 -5.13
N ALA A 412 -7.91 3.49 -4.82
CA ALA A 412 -6.69 3.11 -4.12
C ALA A 412 -7.00 2.46 -2.76
N LEU A 413 -7.92 3.05 -1.99
CA LEU A 413 -8.34 2.52 -0.68
C LEU A 413 -9.03 1.15 -0.81
N MET A 414 -9.88 0.95 -1.83
CA MET A 414 -10.51 -0.35 -2.12
C MET A 414 -9.49 -1.42 -2.52
N LEU A 415 -8.52 -1.08 -3.38
CA LEU A 415 -7.45 -1.99 -3.77
C LEU A 415 -6.57 -2.37 -2.56
N THR A 416 -6.28 -1.41 -1.68
CA THR A 416 -5.57 -1.68 -0.42
C THR A 416 -6.38 -2.59 0.51
N TYR A 417 -7.69 -2.38 0.64
CA TYR A 417 -8.57 -3.28 1.40
C TYR A 417 -8.49 -4.71 0.86
N TRP A 418 -8.62 -4.90 -0.45
CA TRP A 418 -8.53 -6.23 -1.04
C TRP A 418 -7.14 -6.85 -0.90
N ALA A 419 -6.08 -6.06 -0.98
CA ALA A 419 -4.73 -6.54 -0.68
C ALA A 419 -4.63 -7.01 0.78
N PHE A 420 -5.20 -6.27 1.73
CA PHE A 420 -5.25 -6.66 3.15
C PHE A 420 -5.97 -8.00 3.34
N MET A 421 -7.12 -8.20 2.68
CA MET A 421 -7.82 -9.49 2.72
C MET A 421 -6.96 -10.63 2.15
N ASP A 422 -6.24 -10.36 1.05
CA ASP A 422 -5.32 -11.34 0.45
C ASP A 422 -4.06 -11.59 1.28
N PHE A 423 -3.74 -10.70 2.23
CA PHE A 423 -2.68 -10.89 3.24
C PHE A 423 -3.22 -11.56 4.52
N GLY A 424 -4.50 -11.95 4.55
CA GLY A 424 -5.12 -12.60 5.70
C GLY A 424 -5.56 -11.66 6.82
N LEU A 425 -5.64 -10.36 6.57
CA LEU A 425 -6.25 -9.40 7.49
C LEU A 425 -7.78 -9.38 7.33
N THR A 426 -8.46 -8.86 8.34
CA THR A 426 -9.93 -8.81 8.39
C THR A 426 -10.47 -7.41 8.07
N ALA A 427 -11.78 -7.32 7.78
CA ALA A 427 -12.48 -6.04 7.66
C ALA A 427 -12.31 -5.17 8.92
N LYS A 428 -12.38 -5.78 10.11
CA LYS A 428 -12.16 -5.08 11.38
C LYS A 428 -10.74 -4.51 11.50
N ASP A 429 -9.73 -5.27 11.06
CA ASP A 429 -8.35 -4.78 11.03
C ASP A 429 -8.23 -3.55 10.12
N PHE A 430 -8.84 -3.61 8.94
CA PHE A 430 -8.85 -2.48 8.00
C PHE A 430 -9.57 -1.25 8.56
N LEU A 431 -10.75 -1.42 9.19
CA LEU A 431 -11.47 -0.32 9.84
C LEU A 431 -10.63 0.36 10.92
N SER A 432 -9.86 -0.42 11.69
CA SER A 432 -8.97 0.15 12.71
C SER A 432 -7.86 1.04 12.10
N CYS A 433 -7.43 0.76 10.87
CA CYS A 433 -6.44 1.56 10.14
C CYS A 433 -6.99 2.92 9.68
N LEU A 434 -8.31 3.05 9.53
CA LEU A 434 -8.97 4.31 9.15
C LEU A 434 -8.94 5.37 10.27
N ALA A 435 -8.49 5.01 11.47
CA ALA A 435 -8.22 5.95 12.57
C ALA A 435 -6.84 6.64 12.45
N SER A 436 -5.98 6.21 11.51
CA SER A 436 -4.68 6.84 11.25
C SER A 436 -4.84 8.25 10.65
N HIS A 437 -3.73 8.96 10.43
CA HIS A 437 -3.65 10.18 9.63
C HIS A 437 -3.11 9.91 8.22
N SER A 438 -3.16 8.66 7.75
CA SER A 438 -2.68 8.31 6.43
C SER A 438 -3.43 9.06 5.33
N ARG A 439 -2.66 9.69 4.42
CA ARG A 439 -3.19 10.38 3.24
C ARG A 439 -4.05 9.47 2.34
N LEU A 440 -3.89 8.15 2.42
CA LEU A 440 -4.64 7.18 1.63
C LEU A 440 -6.16 7.35 1.82
N HIS A 441 -6.63 7.34 3.06
CA HIS A 441 -8.07 7.48 3.34
C HIS A 441 -8.50 8.95 3.52
N LEU A 442 -7.62 9.82 4.03
CA LEU A 442 -7.94 11.25 4.19
C LEU A 442 -8.27 11.93 2.86
N ARG A 443 -7.65 11.50 1.75
CA ARG A 443 -7.96 12.00 0.40
C ARG A 443 -9.15 11.31 -0.27
N ALA A 444 -9.61 10.18 0.27
CA ALA A 444 -10.69 9.39 -0.30
C ALA A 444 -12.08 9.91 0.09
N ASP A 445 -12.19 10.92 0.96
CA ASP A 445 -13.48 11.48 1.42
C ASP A 445 -14.45 10.37 1.86
N ILE A 446 -13.97 9.54 2.78
CA ILE A 446 -14.75 8.42 3.34
C ILE A 446 -15.94 8.95 4.15
N ASP A 447 -17.02 8.17 4.24
CA ASP A 447 -18.15 8.47 5.11
C ASP A 447 -17.73 8.30 6.58
N ARG A 448 -17.26 9.40 7.17
CA ARG A 448 -16.80 9.46 8.57
C ARG A 448 -17.92 9.15 9.55
N VAL A 449 -19.18 9.40 9.18
CA VAL A 449 -20.29 9.15 10.08
C VAL A 449 -20.64 7.67 10.12
N GLN A 450 -20.64 7.01 8.96
CA GLN A 450 -20.75 5.54 8.92
C GLN A 450 -19.57 4.88 9.63
N LEU A 451 -18.34 5.36 9.40
CA LEU A 451 -17.18 4.87 10.13
C LEU A 451 -17.39 4.98 11.64
N ALA A 452 -17.78 6.16 12.13
CA ALA A 452 -18.00 6.39 13.55
C ALA A 452 -19.13 5.54 14.14
N ARG A 453 -20.14 5.21 13.34
CA ARG A 453 -21.25 4.32 13.70
C ARG A 453 -20.76 2.87 13.85
N ILE A 454 -19.99 2.39 12.89
CA ILE A 454 -19.44 1.02 12.87
C ILE A 454 -18.42 0.83 14.00
N THR A 455 -17.54 1.82 14.22
CA THR A 455 -16.49 1.75 15.25
C THR A 455 -16.97 2.17 16.64
N ASN A 456 -18.23 2.61 16.79
CA ASN A 456 -18.77 3.19 18.02
C ASN A 456 -17.89 4.32 18.61
N SER A 457 -17.23 5.10 17.75
CA SER A 457 -16.32 6.17 18.18
C SER A 457 -17.03 7.52 18.40
N ALA A 458 -18.32 7.61 18.06
CA ALA A 458 -19.16 8.77 18.29
C ALA A 458 -20.49 8.38 18.94
N GLY A 459 -21.12 9.32 19.64
CA GLY A 459 -22.47 9.17 20.15
C GLY A 459 -23.51 9.46 19.08
N PHE A 460 -24.58 8.66 19.00
CA PHE A 460 -25.69 8.87 18.08
C PHE A 460 -27.00 8.96 18.86
N PHE A 461 -27.72 10.08 18.69
CA PHE A 461 -28.91 10.39 19.47
C PHE A 461 -30.06 10.75 18.53
N LYS A 462 -31.09 9.90 18.52
CA LYS A 462 -32.30 10.10 17.71
C LYS A 462 -33.21 11.13 18.37
N LEU A 463 -33.73 12.06 17.57
CA LEU A 463 -34.62 13.14 17.97
C LEU A 463 -35.86 13.17 17.08
N THR A 464 -36.94 13.73 17.62
CA THR A 464 -38.06 14.21 16.80
C THR A 464 -37.68 15.49 16.05
N GLU A 465 -38.33 15.79 14.93
CA GLU A 465 -38.10 17.04 14.17
C GLU A 465 -38.29 18.27 15.06
N ASN A 466 -39.31 18.28 15.93
CA ASN A 466 -39.55 19.39 16.86
C ASN A 466 -38.38 19.59 17.84
N GLN A 467 -37.85 18.51 18.44
CA GLN A 467 -36.68 18.60 19.34
C GLN A 467 -35.45 19.09 18.59
N PHE A 468 -35.25 18.62 17.36
CA PHE A 468 -34.12 19.02 16.52
C PHE A 468 -34.18 20.51 16.18
N ASP A 469 -35.35 21.03 15.84
CA ASP A 469 -35.55 22.45 15.54
C ASP A 469 -35.36 23.35 16.76
N GLU A 470 -35.80 22.93 17.95
CA GLU A 470 -35.53 23.69 19.18
C GLU A 470 -34.03 23.74 19.50
N LEU A 471 -33.32 22.62 19.34
CA LEU A 471 -31.89 22.55 19.59
C LEU A 471 -31.09 23.41 18.59
N LEU A 472 -31.48 23.46 17.32
CA LEU A 472 -30.80 24.29 16.32
C LEU A 472 -30.85 25.80 16.62
N LYS A 473 -31.83 26.27 17.40
CA LYS A 473 -31.90 27.69 17.81
C LYS A 473 -30.78 28.08 18.77
N ILE A 474 -30.10 27.11 19.39
CA ILE A 474 -29.03 27.32 20.37
C ILE A 474 -27.71 27.59 19.63
N LYS A 475 -27.27 28.87 19.62
CA LYS A 475 -26.06 29.31 18.89
C LYS A 475 -24.77 28.58 19.28
N SER A 476 -24.62 28.16 20.55
CA SER A 476 -23.40 27.49 21.04
C SER A 476 -23.53 25.98 21.16
N LEU A 477 -24.49 25.35 20.47
CA LEU A 477 -24.73 23.92 20.62
C LEU A 477 -23.60 23.05 20.06
N ARG A 478 -22.92 23.49 19.00
CA ARG A 478 -22.00 22.62 18.25
C ARG A 478 -20.72 22.22 18.98
N ILE A 479 -20.33 22.95 20.03
CA ILE A 479 -19.05 22.75 20.72
C ILE A 479 -19.30 22.77 22.22
N GLN A 480 -18.81 21.75 22.94
CA GLN A 480 -18.88 21.70 24.40
C GLN A 480 -20.31 21.80 24.95
N SER A 481 -21.27 21.23 24.22
CA SER A 481 -22.66 21.11 24.67
C SER A 481 -22.81 20.05 25.75
N CYS A 482 -23.70 20.31 26.70
CA CYS A 482 -24.07 19.36 27.75
C CYS A 482 -25.55 18.98 27.61
N PHE A 483 -25.85 17.71 27.82
CA PHE A 483 -27.20 17.17 27.81
C PHE A 483 -27.45 16.32 29.05
N ILE A 484 -28.67 16.35 29.55
CA ILE A 484 -29.20 15.32 30.45
C ILE A 484 -29.74 14.20 29.57
N LYS A 485 -29.37 12.96 29.87
CA LYS A 485 -29.87 11.76 29.20
C LYS A 485 -30.77 11.01 30.17
N TYR A 486 -32.01 10.78 29.75
CA TYR A 486 -33.00 10.05 30.53
C TYR A 486 -32.95 8.55 30.23
N GLU A 487 -33.52 7.73 31.12
CA GLU A 487 -33.54 6.25 30.99
C GLU A 487 -34.19 5.76 29.69
N ASP A 488 -35.18 6.51 29.18
CA ASP A 488 -35.86 6.21 27.91
C ASP A 488 -35.04 6.62 26.66
N GLY A 489 -33.81 7.10 26.85
CA GLY A 489 -32.91 7.53 25.80
C GLY A 489 -33.18 8.94 25.28
N ARG A 490 -34.20 9.65 25.79
CA ARG A 490 -34.39 11.06 25.48
C ARG A 490 -33.23 11.88 26.03
N ILE A 491 -32.92 12.96 25.33
CA ILE A 491 -31.91 13.91 25.76
C ILE A 491 -32.50 15.32 25.85
N GLU A 492 -32.03 16.10 26.81
CA GLU A 492 -32.41 17.49 27.01
C GLU A 492 -31.17 18.37 27.16
N TYR A 493 -31.14 19.52 26.50
CA TYR A 493 -30.02 20.43 26.59
C TYR A 493 -29.92 21.05 27.99
N ALA A 494 -28.72 21.02 28.57
CA ALA A 494 -28.49 21.37 29.96
C ALA A 494 -27.67 22.67 30.10
N PRO A 495 -28.30 23.86 30.01
CA PRO A 495 -27.59 25.15 29.97
C PRO A 495 -26.73 25.39 31.23
N HIS A 496 -27.21 25.00 32.41
CA HIS A 496 -26.46 25.14 33.66
C HIS A 496 -25.12 24.40 33.65
N HIS A 497 -25.08 23.20 33.04
CA HIS A 497 -23.84 22.43 32.92
C HIS A 497 -22.87 23.05 31.90
N VAL A 498 -23.40 23.63 30.82
CA VAL A 498 -22.58 24.38 29.85
C VAL A 498 -21.99 25.64 30.50
N GLU A 499 -22.75 26.35 31.33
CA GLU A 499 -22.25 27.50 32.09
C GLU A 499 -21.18 27.11 33.10
N ALA A 500 -21.37 26.00 33.83
CA ALA A 500 -20.36 25.46 34.75
C ALA A 500 -19.05 25.12 34.02
N LEU A 501 -19.14 24.45 32.87
CA LEU A 501 -17.99 24.10 32.04
C LEU A 501 -17.26 25.34 31.51
N LYS A 502 -17.99 26.33 30.98
CA LYS A 502 -17.42 27.62 30.52
C LYS A 502 -16.78 28.39 31.68
N GLY A 503 -17.42 28.39 32.85
CA GLY A 503 -16.90 29.01 34.07
C GLY A 503 -15.56 28.39 34.49
N TRP A 504 -15.45 27.06 34.42
CA TRP A 504 -14.20 26.35 34.68
C TRP A 504 -13.10 26.71 33.67
N TYR A 505 -13.39 26.68 32.37
CA TYR A 505 -12.41 27.04 31.34
C TYR A 505 -11.87 28.46 31.50
N LYS A 506 -12.71 29.41 31.92
CA LYS A 506 -12.30 30.81 32.18
C LYS A 506 -11.44 30.97 33.43
N LYS A 507 -11.63 30.11 34.44
CA LYS A 507 -10.91 30.21 35.72
C LYS A 507 -9.54 29.55 35.71
N ARG A 508 -9.26 28.62 34.77
CA ARG A 508 -8.02 27.82 34.62
C ARG A 508 -6.87 28.20 35.58
N GLU A 509 -7.01 27.81 36.84
CA GLU A 509 -5.87 27.59 37.74
C GLU A 509 -5.27 26.26 37.31
N GLY A 510 -3.95 26.21 37.09
CA GLY A 510 -3.30 25.05 36.45
C GLY A 510 -3.67 23.70 37.09
N GLY A 511 -3.98 22.71 36.25
CA GLY A 511 -4.28 21.34 36.68
C GLY A 511 -5.37 20.67 35.84
N VAL A 512 -5.40 19.33 35.84
CA VAL A 512 -6.48 18.53 35.25
C VAL A 512 -7.52 18.28 36.33
N ILE A 513 -8.64 19.02 36.30
CA ILE A 513 -9.79 18.74 37.18
C ILE A 513 -10.71 17.73 36.47
N PRO A 514 -11.08 16.61 37.11
CA PRO A 514 -12.03 15.67 36.55
C PRO A 514 -13.37 16.34 36.25
N VAL A 515 -13.93 16.08 35.07
CA VAL A 515 -15.19 16.69 34.59
C VAL A 515 -16.35 16.42 35.56
N ALA A 516 -16.34 15.29 36.25
CA ALA A 516 -17.27 14.96 37.34
C ALA A 516 -17.39 16.05 38.42
N ARG A 517 -16.26 16.67 38.81
CA ARG A 517 -16.26 17.76 39.80
C ARG A 517 -16.86 19.05 39.25
N ILE A 518 -16.77 19.28 37.95
CA ILE A 518 -17.36 20.45 37.28
C ILE A 518 -18.89 20.34 37.31
N PHE A 519 -19.42 19.13 37.10
CA PHE A 519 -20.86 18.88 37.03
C PHE A 519 -21.49 18.47 38.37
N GLY A 520 -20.70 18.21 39.41
CA GLY A 520 -21.21 17.73 40.70
C GLY A 520 -21.84 16.34 40.61
N GLN A 521 -21.35 15.50 39.69
CA GLN A 521 -21.85 14.16 39.42
C GLN A 521 -20.73 13.13 39.55
N SER A 522 -21.07 11.86 39.64
CA SER A 522 -20.10 10.77 39.63
C SER A 522 -19.60 10.51 38.19
N GLU A 523 -18.35 10.02 38.05
CA GLU A 523 -17.72 9.82 36.72
C GLU A 523 -18.46 8.80 35.85
N ASP A 524 -19.04 7.77 36.46
CA ASP A 524 -19.85 6.75 35.80
C ASP A 524 -21.14 7.30 35.18
N LYS A 525 -21.65 8.44 35.67
CA LYS A 525 -22.84 9.11 35.13
C LYS A 525 -22.54 10.08 34.00
N ILE A 526 -21.26 10.30 33.65
CA ILE A 526 -20.88 11.27 32.63
C ILE A 526 -20.20 10.56 31.47
N LYS A 527 -20.82 10.65 30.29
CA LYS A 527 -20.18 10.24 29.04
C LYS A 527 -19.77 11.47 28.23
N CYS A 528 -18.47 11.62 28.00
CA CYS A 528 -17.94 12.60 27.07
C CYS A 528 -17.70 11.94 25.70
N TRP A 529 -18.26 12.54 24.66
CA TRP A 529 -18.02 12.15 23.28
C TRP A 529 -17.20 13.22 22.57
N GLY A 530 -16.04 12.84 22.02
CA GLY A 530 -15.24 13.74 21.18
C GLY A 530 -16.03 14.24 19.97
N GLN A 531 -16.87 13.36 19.40
CA GLN A 531 -17.89 13.70 18.40
C GLN A 531 -19.21 13.03 18.76
N ALA A 532 -20.32 13.73 18.57
CA ALA A 532 -21.67 13.18 18.69
C ALA A 532 -22.58 13.72 17.59
N TYR A 533 -23.61 12.97 17.24
CA TYR A 533 -24.57 13.32 16.20
C TYR A 533 -25.97 13.31 16.79
N LEU A 534 -26.66 14.44 16.63
CA LEU A 534 -28.10 14.54 16.81
C LEU A 534 -28.74 14.25 15.46
N GLU A 535 -29.71 13.34 15.40
CA GLU A 535 -30.27 12.86 14.13
C GLU A 535 -31.79 12.78 14.16
N THR A 536 -32.41 13.21 13.06
CA THR A 536 -33.78 12.81 12.69
C THR A 536 -33.71 11.79 11.55
N GLU A 537 -34.84 11.42 10.95
CA GLU A 537 -34.84 10.56 9.76
C GLU A 537 -34.17 11.21 8.54
N THR A 538 -34.15 12.55 8.46
CA THR A 538 -33.69 13.29 7.27
C THR A 538 -32.56 14.27 7.55
N ARG A 539 -32.30 14.61 8.82
CA ARG A 539 -31.36 15.66 9.21
C ARG A 539 -30.38 15.19 10.27
N ARG A 540 -29.23 15.84 10.30
CA ARG A 540 -28.14 15.55 11.24
C ARG A 540 -27.46 16.85 11.68
N LEU A 541 -27.10 16.92 12.95
CA LEU A 541 -26.24 17.95 13.51
C LEU A 541 -25.06 17.30 14.22
N GLU A 542 -23.85 17.65 13.79
CA GLU A 542 -22.60 17.23 14.45
C GLU A 542 -22.28 18.14 15.64
N LEU A 543 -21.86 17.52 16.73
CA LEU A 543 -21.39 18.14 17.97
C LEU A 543 -19.95 17.70 18.23
N THR A 544 -19.12 18.63 18.71
CA THR A 544 -17.73 18.38 19.11
C THR A 544 -17.59 18.52 20.62
N GLN A 545 -16.96 17.53 21.25
CA GLN A 545 -16.71 17.48 22.70
C GLN A 545 -18.02 17.60 23.51
N ALA A 546 -19.01 16.75 23.24
CA ALA A 546 -20.33 16.79 23.86
C ALA A 546 -20.40 15.91 25.12
N TYR A 547 -21.05 16.41 26.16
CA TYR A 547 -21.21 15.74 27.45
C TYR A 547 -22.66 15.29 27.64
N PHE A 548 -22.84 14.03 28.03
CA PHE A 548 -24.14 13.43 28.33
C PHE A 548 -24.12 12.94 29.77
N ILE A 549 -25.04 13.46 30.57
CA ILE A 549 -25.12 13.24 32.01
C ILE A 549 -26.38 12.42 32.25
N GLU A 550 -26.23 11.19 32.74
CA GLU A 550 -27.38 10.33 33.05
C GLU A 550 -28.23 10.98 34.15
N SER A 551 -29.55 11.04 33.94
CA SER A 551 -30.49 11.55 34.94
C SER A 551 -30.40 10.72 36.22
N ALA A 552 -30.57 11.38 37.36
CA ALA A 552 -30.42 10.75 38.67
C ALA A 552 -31.44 9.63 38.92
#